data_AF-A0A7Y5C9N5-F1
#
_entry.id   AF-A0A7Y5C9N5-F1
#
_cell.length_a   1.000
_cell.length_b   1.000
_cell.length_c   1.000
_cell.angle_alpha   90.00
_cell.angle_beta   90.00
_cell.angle_gamma   90.00
#
_symmetry.space_group_name_H-M   'P 1'
#
loop_
_entity.id
_entity.type
_entity.pdbx_description
1 polymer ?
#
loop_
_entity_poly.entity_id
_entity_poly.type
_entity_poly.pdbx_seq_one_letter_code
_entity_poly.pdbx_strand_id
1 'polypeptide(L)'
;MSTVTLSIPDETAEALRVAPEAVGDELRILAAMKLFEMGRLSSGKAAALAGIPRTVFLMKLGEYGVDAFDLSLEDLEKEARLGPSDL
;
A
#
# COMPACT_ATOMS: atom_id res chain seq x y z
N MET A 1 -4.29 -0.96 -17.65
CA MET A 1 -4.80 -1.40 -16.33
C MET A 1 -4.59 -2.90 -16.26
N SER A 2 -3.89 -3.38 -15.23
CA SER A 2 -3.67 -4.81 -14.99
C SER A 2 -4.60 -5.29 -13.90
N THR A 3 -5.12 -6.52 -14.03
CA THR A 3 -6.02 -7.12 -13.02
C THR A 3 -5.30 -8.25 -12.30
N VAL A 4 -5.41 -8.28 -10.97
CA VAL A 4 -4.91 -9.37 -10.12
C VAL A 4 -6.12 -10.04 -9.47
N THR A 5 -6.27 -11.35 -9.68
CA THR A 5 -7.33 -12.15 -9.04
C THR A 5 -6.71 -12.97 -7.92
N LEU A 6 -7.28 -12.86 -6.72
CA LEU A 6 -6.85 -13.60 -5.54
C LEU A 6 -7.98 -14.56 -5.12
N SER A 7 -7.64 -15.84 -4.97
CA SER A 7 -8.53 -16.82 -4.33
C SER A 7 -8.09 -16.95 -2.88
N ILE A 8 -9.00 -16.66 -1.95
CA ILE A 8 -8.78 -16.83 -0.51
C ILE A 8 -9.84 -17.77 0.06
N PRO A 9 -9.54 -18.49 1.15
CA PRO A 9 -10.57 -19.23 1.89
C PRO A 9 -11.65 -18.28 2.44
N ASP A 10 -12.91 -18.72 2.39
CA ASP A 10 -14.04 -17.95 2.89
C ASP A 10 -13.87 -17.61 4.39
N GLU A 11 -13.37 -18.56 5.18
CA GLU A 11 -13.03 -18.37 6.60
C GLU A 11 -12.03 -17.23 6.84
N THR A 12 -11.09 -17.02 5.92
CA THR A 12 -10.12 -15.92 5.98
C THR A 12 -10.79 -14.60 5.64
N ALA A 13 -11.67 -14.57 4.64
CA ALA A 13 -12.42 -13.38 4.28
C ALA A 13 -13.33 -12.92 5.42
N GLU A 14 -14.00 -13.86 6.09
CA GLU A 14 -14.84 -13.61 7.27
C GLU A 14 -14.01 -13.08 8.46
N ALA A 15 -12.81 -13.62 8.65
CA ALA A 15 -11.91 -13.21 9.73
C ALA A 15 -11.42 -11.76 9.61
N LEU A 16 -11.45 -11.16 8.41
CA LEU A 16 -11.09 -9.75 8.20
C LEU A 16 -12.10 -8.78 8.81
N ARG A 17 -13.31 -9.24 9.15
CA ARG A 17 -14.38 -8.42 9.80
C ARG A 17 -14.73 -7.15 9.01
N VAL A 18 -14.59 -7.19 7.71
CA VAL A 18 -15.06 -6.16 6.78
C VAL A 18 -16.25 -6.71 5.98
N ALA A 19 -17.00 -5.81 5.34
CA ALA A 19 -18.04 -6.23 4.39
C ALA A 19 -17.40 -7.07 3.25
N PRO A 20 -18.06 -8.11 2.73
CA PRO A 20 -17.51 -8.94 1.65
C PRO A 20 -17.03 -8.12 0.44
N GLU A 21 -17.74 -7.05 0.11
CA GLU A 21 -17.41 -6.15 -1.00
C GLU A 21 -16.16 -5.31 -0.73
N ALA A 22 -15.79 -5.12 0.54
CA ALA A 22 -14.64 -4.32 0.98
C ALA A 22 -13.35 -5.15 1.16
N VAL A 23 -13.42 -6.49 1.13
CA VAL A 23 -12.24 -7.38 1.27
C VAL A 23 -11.16 -7.05 0.25
N GLY A 24 -11.55 -6.84 -1.01
CA GLY A 24 -10.61 -6.51 -2.08
C GLY A 24 -9.89 -5.18 -1.84
N ASP A 25 -10.61 -4.18 -1.33
CA ASP A 25 -10.05 -2.87 -1.02
C ASP A 25 -9.09 -2.93 0.18
N GLU A 26 -9.45 -3.68 1.23
CA GLU A 26 -8.61 -3.89 2.41
C GLU A 26 -7.30 -4.60 2.02
N LEU A 27 -7.39 -5.67 1.24
CA LEU A 27 -6.19 -6.39 0.78
C LEU A 27 -5.31 -5.52 -0.13
N ARG A 28 -5.93 -4.68 -0.97
CA ARG A 28 -5.21 -3.78 -1.87
C ARG A 28 -4.42 -2.71 -1.10
N ILE A 29 -5.01 -2.10 -0.07
CA ILE A 29 -4.30 -1.11 0.73
C ILE A 29 -3.19 -1.74 1.58
N LEU A 30 -3.43 -2.91 2.18
CA LEU A 30 -2.42 -3.66 2.92
C LEU A 30 -1.25 -4.09 2.03
N ALA A 31 -1.53 -4.55 0.81
CA ALA A 31 -0.49 -4.90 -0.15
C ALA A 31 0.36 -3.67 -0.54
N ALA A 32 -0.27 -2.53 -0.78
CA ALA A 32 0.43 -1.27 -1.06
C ALA A 32 1.33 -0.84 0.10
N MET A 33 0.83 -0.90 1.33
CA MET A 33 1.59 -0.61 2.54
C MET A 33 2.78 -1.55 2.69
N LYS A 34 2.58 -2.86 2.56
CA LYS A 34 3.67 -3.83 2.72
C LYS A 34 4.74 -3.68 1.65
N LEU A 35 4.35 -3.41 0.41
CA LEU A 35 5.30 -3.17 -0.69
C LEU A 35 6.11 -1.87 -0.51
N PHE A 36 5.50 -0.85 0.08
CA PHE A 36 6.19 0.37 0.49
C PHE A 36 7.17 0.11 1.63
N GLU A 37 6.73 -0.58 2.70
CA GLU A 37 7.57 -0.96 3.85
C GLU A 37 8.79 -1.79 3.43
N MET A 38 8.64 -2.67 2.43
CA MET A 38 9.76 -3.43 1.86
C MET A 38 10.66 -2.62 0.91
N GLY A 39 10.40 -1.33 0.71
CA GLY A 39 11.12 -0.47 -0.24
C GLY A 39 10.95 -0.84 -1.72
N ARG A 40 9.95 -1.67 -2.06
CA ARG A 40 9.69 -2.14 -3.43
C ARG A 40 8.87 -1.16 -4.25
N LEU A 41 8.03 -0.36 -3.59
CA LEU A 41 7.28 0.74 -4.18
C LEU A 41 7.63 2.04 -3.47
N SER A 42 7.75 3.13 -4.24
CA SER A 42 7.73 4.49 -3.65
C SER A 42 6.33 4.81 -3.11
N SER A 43 6.23 5.82 -2.24
CA SER A 43 4.92 6.25 -1.70
C SER A 43 3.92 6.64 -2.80
N GLY A 44 4.38 7.21 -3.92
CA GLY A 44 3.53 7.52 -5.07
C GLY A 44 2.96 6.28 -5.76
N LYS A 45 3.80 5.27 -6.02
CA LYS A 45 3.36 4.01 -6.65
C LYS A 45 2.50 3.17 -5.71
N ALA A 46 2.81 3.17 -4.42
CA ALA A 46 1.99 2.51 -3.40
C ALA A 46 0.61 3.19 -3.27
N ALA A 47 0.55 4.52 -3.24
CA ALA A 47 -0.73 5.24 -3.23
C ALA A 47 -1.57 4.98 -4.48
N ALA A 48 -0.93 4.94 -5.66
CA ALA A 48 -1.60 4.58 -6.91
C ALA A 48 -2.16 3.14 -6.88
N LEU A 49 -1.42 2.18 -6.34
CA LEU A 49 -1.91 0.81 -6.11
C LEU A 49 -3.09 0.78 -5.13
N ALA A 50 -2.99 1.53 -4.02
CA ALA A 50 -4.07 1.66 -3.05
C ALA A 50 -5.30 2.41 -3.59
N GLY A 51 -5.19 3.09 -4.75
CA GLY A 51 -6.28 3.83 -5.36
C GLY A 51 -6.66 5.10 -4.61
N ILE A 52 -5.73 5.69 -3.85
CA ILE A 52 -5.96 6.88 -3.01
C ILE A 52 -4.88 7.95 -3.27
N PRO A 53 -5.13 9.22 -2.94
CA PRO A 53 -4.12 10.26 -3.06
C PRO A 53 -2.89 9.95 -2.18
N ARG A 54 -1.69 10.31 -2.65
CA ARG A 54 -0.42 10.09 -1.93
C ARG A 54 -0.45 10.62 -0.49
N THR A 55 -1.00 11.81 -0.27
CA THR A 55 -1.12 12.41 1.06
C THR A 55 -2.00 11.56 1.98
N VAL A 56 -3.10 11.01 1.46
CA VAL A 56 -3.99 10.11 2.21
C VAL A 56 -3.27 8.81 2.53
N PHE A 57 -2.56 8.23 1.57
CA PHE A 57 -1.76 7.02 1.81
C PHE A 57 -0.74 7.21 2.94
N LEU A 58 0.01 8.32 2.91
CA LEU A 58 0.99 8.63 3.95
C LEU A 58 0.35 8.80 5.33
N MET A 59 -0.83 9.43 5.42
CA MET A 59 -1.57 9.53 6.69
C MET A 59 -2.02 8.15 7.19
N LYS A 60 -2.45 7.27 6.27
CA LYS A 60 -2.92 5.92 6.61
C LYS A 60 -1.81 4.99 7.11
N LEU A 61 -0.54 5.21 6.75
CA LEU A 61 0.57 4.41 7.30
C LEU A 61 0.59 4.45 8.84
N GLY A 62 0.33 5.62 9.43
CA GLY A 62 0.25 5.79 10.88
C GLY A 62 -0.96 5.11 11.51
N GLU A 63 -2.11 5.08 10.82
CA GLU A 63 -3.32 4.39 11.29
C GLU A 63 -3.13 2.87 11.37
N TYR A 64 -2.35 2.30 10.45
CA TYR A 64 -2.10 0.86 10.36
C TYR A 64 -0.87 0.41 11.16
N GLY A 65 -0.24 1.30 11.94
CA GLY A 65 0.94 0.98 12.73
C GLY A 65 2.15 0.58 11.88
N VAL A 66 2.15 0.93 10.60
CA VAL A 66 3.34 0.79 9.75
C VAL A 66 4.29 1.87 10.22
N ASP A 67 5.42 1.45 10.78
CA ASP A 67 6.43 2.35 11.30
C ASP A 67 7.11 3.08 10.15
N ALA A 68 6.44 4.11 9.63
CA ALA A 68 6.94 4.97 8.57
C ALA A 68 8.17 5.77 9.03
N PHE A 69 8.52 5.75 10.32
CA PHE A 69 9.66 6.47 10.87
C PHE A 69 11.00 5.74 10.69
N ASP A 70 11.00 4.47 10.29
CA ASP A 70 12.23 3.80 9.82
C ASP A 70 12.51 4.07 8.33
N LEU A 71 11.80 5.05 7.74
CA LEU A 71 12.20 5.74 6.49
C LEU A 71 13.49 6.52 6.75
N SER A 72 14.59 5.79 6.88
CA SER A 72 15.93 6.36 6.95
C SER A 72 16.23 7.15 5.66
N LEU A 73 17.29 7.96 5.68
CA LEU A 73 17.80 8.67 4.49
C LEU A 73 17.84 7.82 3.21
N GLU A 74 18.02 6.51 3.35
CA GLU A 74 18.02 5.53 2.27
C GLU A 74 16.70 5.45 1.50
N ASP A 75 15.56 5.67 2.16
CA ASP A 75 14.24 5.61 1.51
C ASP A 75 13.86 6.93 0.84
N LEU A 76 14.33 8.06 1.37
CA LEU A 76 14.30 9.34 0.64
C LEU A 76 15.18 9.28 -0.62
N GLU A 77 16.34 8.62 -0.54
CA GLU A 77 17.19 8.35 -1.70
C GLU A 77 16.55 7.38 -2.69
N LYS A 78 15.82 6.35 -2.23
CA LYS A 78 15.01 5.50 -3.12
C LYS A 78 13.89 6.28 -3.78
N GLU A 79 13.15 7.14 -3.06
CA GLU A 79 12.14 8.00 -3.68
C GLU A 79 12.75 8.95 -4.71
N ALA A 80 13.91 9.54 -4.42
CA ALA A 80 14.65 10.40 -5.34
C ALA A 80 15.20 9.63 -6.56
N ARG A 81 15.60 8.37 -6.40
CA ARG A 81 16.00 7.49 -7.51
C ARG A 81 14.80 6.98 -8.32
N LEU A 82 13.61 6.95 -7.73
CA LEU A 82 12.38 6.44 -8.33
C LEU A 82 11.50 7.53 -8.99
N GLY A 83 11.94 8.80 -9.07
CA GLY A 83 11.28 9.88 -9.84
C GLY A 83 12.28 10.83 -10.51
N PRO A 84 12.06 11.30 -11.77
CA PRO A 84 10.85 12.04 -12.17
C PRO A 84 10.21 11.60 -13.52
N SER A 85 10.23 10.32 -13.90
CA SER A 85 9.67 9.90 -15.21
C SER A 85 8.14 9.78 -15.28
N ASP A 86 7.41 9.99 -14.17
CA ASP A 86 5.97 9.73 -14.08
C ASP A 86 5.12 10.97 -13.67
N LEU A 87 5.62 12.20 -13.92
CA LEU A 87 4.81 13.45 -13.87
C LEU A 87 4.32 13.85 -15.26
#